data_AF-A0A818CCK9-F1
#
_entry.id   AF-A0A818CCK9-F1
#
_cell.length_a   1.000
_cell.length_b   1.000
_cell.length_c   1.000
_cell.angle_alpha   90.00
_cell.angle_beta   90.00
_cell.angle_gamma   90.00
#
_symmetry.space_group_name_H-M   'P 1'
#
loop_
_entity.id
_entity.type
_entity.pdbx_description
1 polymer ?
#
loop_
_entity_poly.entity_id
_entity_poly.type
_entity_poly.pdbx_seq_one_letter_code
_entity_poly.pdbx_strand_id
1 'polypeptide(L)'
;MDDGKAFIISSGALGQSLVNDIHGMPKVDAIYIFCGDKARHEQWVNDWPKIRGVFTSINPICESLKKVARECDHDSIPMSFVPKRCTSDAASNEQNLNQLPPAYMYSVIFKDIVLEIDDDDAKSIKALETYCKKKEIPDTEINELKRKYQQKSPVWWYTCEMFLYGMLNRGLRSLDMEAMSKLGFFIRRLHLQLEQLHQEQSDKFKKSFTVYRGQGMSKEDFQNLLDSKGGLLSFNNFLSTSKRSFINHATFLTAY
;
A
#
# COMPACT_ATOMS: atom_id res chain seq x y z
N MET A 1 6.38 -11.76 -9.56
CA MET A 1 7.57 -11.21 -10.23
C MET A 1 7.93 -9.93 -9.52
N ASP A 2 9.22 -9.61 -9.42
CA ASP A 2 9.69 -8.45 -8.65
C ASP A 2 9.51 -7.15 -9.47
N ASP A 3 8.37 -6.49 -9.26
CA ASP A 3 7.98 -5.18 -9.84
C ASP A 3 8.68 -3.99 -9.14
N GLY A 4 9.84 -4.23 -8.53
CA GLY A 4 10.62 -3.19 -7.86
C GLY A 4 11.02 -2.07 -8.82
N LYS A 5 10.56 -0.85 -8.51
CA LYS A 5 11.04 0.38 -9.15
C LYS A 5 12.32 0.87 -8.48
N ALA A 6 13.30 1.26 -9.29
CA ALA A 6 14.56 1.83 -8.86
C ALA A 6 14.53 3.36 -8.96
N PHE A 7 15.01 4.00 -7.90
CA PHE A 7 15.23 5.44 -7.81
C PHE A 7 16.72 5.68 -7.64
N ILE A 8 17.32 6.46 -8.52
CA ILE A 8 18.77 6.65 -8.57
C ILE A 8 19.11 8.08 -8.15
N ILE A 9 20.03 8.22 -7.20
CA ILE A 9 20.67 9.49 -6.86
C ILE A 9 22.11 9.41 -7.37
N SER A 10 22.49 10.33 -8.26
CA SER A 10 23.83 10.36 -8.85
C SER A 10 24.45 11.75 -8.73
N SER A 11 25.78 11.83 -8.74
CA SER A 11 26.49 13.11 -8.83
C SER A 11 26.32 13.73 -10.21
N GLY A 12 26.59 15.04 -10.34
CA GLY A 12 26.48 15.72 -11.63
C GLY A 12 27.36 15.11 -12.73
N ALA A 13 28.63 14.86 -12.42
CA ALA A 13 29.59 14.30 -13.39
C ALA A 13 29.28 12.84 -13.74
N LEU A 14 29.00 11.99 -12.74
CA LEU A 14 28.66 10.59 -12.96
C LEU A 14 27.29 10.44 -13.63
N GLY A 15 26.33 11.29 -13.27
CA GLY A 15 25.01 11.32 -13.88
C GLY A 15 25.06 11.56 -15.37
N GLN A 16 25.90 12.49 -15.82
CA GLN A 16 26.02 12.82 -17.25
C GLN A 16 26.51 11.63 -18.09
N SER A 17 27.42 10.79 -17.56
CA SER A 17 27.85 9.57 -18.25
C SER A 17 26.83 8.44 -18.10
N LEU A 18 26.32 8.23 -16.88
CA LEU A 18 25.49 7.07 -16.52
C LEU A 18 24.10 7.12 -17.17
N VAL A 19 23.50 8.31 -17.30
CA VAL A 19 22.10 8.47 -17.75
C VAL A 19 21.85 7.82 -19.10
N ASN A 20 22.82 7.86 -20.03
CA ASN A 20 22.70 7.21 -21.34
C ASN A 20 22.42 5.71 -21.21
N ASP A 21 23.03 5.04 -20.23
CA ASP A 21 22.93 3.60 -20.05
C ASP A 21 21.67 3.21 -19.27
N ILE A 22 21.29 4.01 -18.27
CA ILE A 22 20.22 3.66 -17.33
C ILE A 22 18.85 4.21 -17.71
N HIS A 23 18.77 5.25 -18.54
CA HIS A 23 17.51 5.91 -18.87
C HIS A 23 16.51 4.94 -19.53
N GLY A 24 16.99 4.10 -20.46
CA GLY A 24 16.15 3.14 -21.17
C GLY A 24 15.64 1.98 -20.31
N MET A 25 16.20 1.77 -19.11
CA MET A 25 15.86 0.62 -18.29
C MET A 25 14.44 0.74 -17.73
N PRO A 26 13.53 -0.24 -17.97
CA PRO A 26 12.15 -0.17 -17.49
C PRO A 26 12.03 -0.07 -15.97
N LYS A 27 12.96 -0.68 -15.23
CA LYS A 27 12.97 -0.66 -13.76
C LYS A 27 13.36 0.70 -13.18
N VAL A 28 14.04 1.57 -13.93
CA VAL A 28 14.42 2.90 -13.46
C VAL A 28 13.25 3.84 -13.67
N ASP A 29 12.64 4.29 -12.57
CA ASP A 29 11.46 5.18 -12.59
C ASP A 29 11.87 6.65 -12.56
N ALA A 30 12.89 7.00 -11.76
CA ALA A 30 13.37 8.37 -11.64
C ALA A 30 14.86 8.45 -11.28
N ILE A 31 15.49 9.50 -11.80
CA ILE A 31 16.89 9.85 -11.57
C ILE A 31 16.95 11.26 -10.98
N TYR A 32 17.70 11.42 -9.89
CA TYR A 32 17.95 12.68 -9.19
C TYR A 32 19.44 13.02 -9.29
N ILE A 33 19.76 14.21 -9.76
CA ILE A 33 21.14 14.69 -9.85
C ILE A 33 21.45 15.54 -8.62
N PHE A 34 22.40 15.12 -7.81
CA PHE A 34 22.84 15.82 -6.60
C PHE A 34 24.25 16.39 -6.81
N CYS A 35 24.37 17.71 -6.91
CA CYS A 35 25.64 18.38 -7.20
C CYS A 35 25.68 19.82 -6.67
N GLY A 36 26.88 20.35 -6.45
CA GLY A 36 27.06 21.76 -6.05
C GLY A 36 26.83 22.79 -7.16
N ASP A 37 27.13 22.43 -8.41
CA ASP A 37 27.02 23.32 -9.57
C ASP A 37 25.78 23.00 -10.41
N LYS A 38 24.64 23.54 -9.98
CA LYS A 38 23.34 23.28 -10.60
C LYS A 38 23.27 23.76 -12.05
N ALA A 39 23.76 24.97 -12.33
CA ALA A 39 23.63 25.60 -13.64
C ALA A 39 24.34 24.81 -14.74
N ARG A 40 25.51 24.24 -14.43
CA ARG A 40 26.23 23.37 -15.37
C ARG A 40 25.44 22.12 -15.74
N HIS A 41 24.82 21.46 -14.77
CA HIS A 41 24.15 20.19 -15.02
C HIS A 41 22.70 20.35 -15.50
N GLU A 42 22.07 21.51 -15.32
CA GLU A 42 20.74 21.79 -15.88
C GLU A 42 20.69 21.81 -17.41
N GLN A 43 21.84 22.04 -18.06
CA GLN A 43 21.92 22.14 -19.52
C GLN A 43 21.59 20.84 -20.26
N TRP A 44 21.98 19.68 -19.70
CA TRP A 44 21.81 18.39 -20.37
C TRP A 44 20.68 17.54 -19.78
N VAL A 45 20.20 17.84 -18.56
CA VAL A 45 19.13 17.04 -17.93
C VAL A 45 17.78 17.18 -18.61
N ASN A 46 17.52 18.31 -19.28
CA ASN A 46 16.24 18.58 -19.94
C ASN A 46 15.97 17.62 -21.12
N ASP A 47 17.02 17.01 -21.66
CA ASP A 47 16.91 16.03 -22.74
C ASP A 47 16.39 14.66 -22.25
N TRP A 48 16.29 14.46 -20.93
CA TRP A 48 16.02 13.14 -20.33
C TRP A 48 14.75 13.14 -19.46
N PRO A 49 13.63 12.53 -19.92
CA PRO A 49 12.35 12.65 -19.23
C PRO A 49 12.26 11.93 -17.87
N LYS A 50 13.19 11.00 -17.59
CA LYS A 50 13.28 10.32 -16.27
C LYS A 50 14.08 11.10 -15.23
N ILE A 51 14.75 12.19 -15.62
CA ILE A 51 15.45 13.05 -14.66
C ILE A 51 14.43 13.97 -14.01
N ARG A 52 14.31 13.89 -12.69
CA ARG A 52 13.37 14.72 -11.90
C ARG A 52 13.93 16.10 -11.57
N GLY A 53 15.24 16.28 -11.67
CA GLY A 53 15.88 17.58 -11.52
C GLY A 53 17.32 17.50 -11.02
N VAL A 54 17.92 18.69 -10.90
CA VAL A 54 19.25 18.92 -10.34
C VAL A 54 19.09 19.66 -9.01
N PHE A 55 19.70 19.10 -7.96
CA PHE A 55 19.54 19.54 -6.58
C PHE A 55 20.89 19.80 -5.94
N THR A 56 20.99 20.90 -5.19
CA THR A 56 22.16 21.28 -4.38
C THR A 56 22.02 20.89 -2.91
N SER A 57 20.82 20.45 -2.51
CA SER A 57 20.52 19.96 -1.16
C SER A 57 19.82 18.60 -1.26
N ILE A 58 20.05 17.73 -0.28
CA ILE A 58 19.45 16.40 -0.22
C ILE A 58 17.96 16.45 0.20
N ASN A 59 17.54 17.50 0.94
CA ASN A 59 16.20 17.57 1.50
C ASN A 59 15.08 17.50 0.45
N PRO A 60 15.11 18.25 -0.66
CA PRO A 60 14.08 18.14 -1.70
C PRO A 60 14.03 16.75 -2.36
N ILE A 61 15.18 16.08 -2.50
CA ILE A 61 15.24 14.70 -2.99
C ILE A 61 14.54 13.78 -2.01
N CYS A 62 14.84 13.88 -0.72
CA CYS A 62 14.18 13.10 0.33
C CYS A 62 12.67 13.30 0.34
N GLU A 63 12.18 14.54 0.25
CA GLU A 63 10.73 14.81 0.21
C GLU A 63 10.07 14.25 -1.05
N SER A 64 10.73 14.34 -2.21
CA SER A 64 10.25 13.70 -3.44
C SER A 64 10.20 12.18 -3.30
N LEU A 65 11.24 11.55 -2.77
CA LEU A 65 11.30 10.10 -2.56
C LEU A 65 10.26 9.63 -1.56
N LYS A 66 10.03 10.36 -0.46
CA LYS A 66 8.96 10.06 0.49
C LYS A 66 7.59 10.09 -0.19
N LYS A 67 7.33 11.10 -1.02
CA LYS A 67 6.07 11.21 -1.77
C LYS A 67 5.89 10.03 -2.71
N VAL A 68 6.90 9.69 -3.51
CA VAL A 68 6.81 8.58 -4.46
C VAL A 68 6.68 7.23 -3.75
N ALA A 69 7.40 7.02 -2.65
CA ALA A 69 7.26 5.79 -1.85
C ALA A 69 5.81 5.61 -1.36
N ARG A 70 5.14 6.69 -0.93
CA ARG A 70 3.71 6.65 -0.54
C ARG A 70 2.80 6.32 -1.71
N GLU A 71 3.02 6.93 -2.87
CA GLU A 71 2.24 6.66 -4.09
C GLU A 71 2.40 5.20 -4.51
N CYS A 72 3.63 4.68 -4.53
CA CYS A 72 3.90 3.27 -4.80
C CYS A 72 3.16 2.35 -3.82
N ASP A 73 3.17 2.66 -2.52
CA ASP A 73 2.45 1.83 -1.54
C ASP A 73 0.93 1.92 -1.68
N HIS A 74 0.41 3.10 -2.00
CA HIS A 74 -1.02 3.31 -2.21
C HIS A 74 -1.54 2.62 -3.48
N ASP A 75 -0.72 2.58 -4.53
CA ASP A 75 -1.08 2.02 -5.84
C ASP A 75 -0.86 0.51 -5.93
N SER A 76 -0.20 -0.10 -4.96
CA SER A 76 0.16 -1.53 -5.01
C SER A 76 -0.83 -2.42 -4.24
N ILE A 77 -2.13 -2.12 -4.21
CA ILE A 77 -3.10 -3.02 -3.57
C ILE A 77 -3.32 -4.27 -4.44
N PRO A 78 -3.11 -5.50 -3.92
CA PRO A 78 -3.43 -6.69 -4.68
C PRO A 78 -4.94 -6.81 -4.84
N MET A 79 -5.37 -7.15 -6.06
CA MET A 79 -6.75 -7.42 -6.40
C MET A 79 -6.87 -8.87 -6.82
N SER A 80 -7.90 -9.53 -6.32
CA SER A 80 -8.30 -10.86 -6.81
C SER A 80 -9.57 -10.71 -7.64
N PHE A 81 -9.53 -11.20 -8.87
CA PHE A 81 -10.64 -11.17 -9.79
C PHE A 81 -11.38 -12.50 -9.70
N VAL A 82 -12.64 -12.46 -9.27
CA VAL A 82 -13.49 -13.66 -9.16
C VAL A 82 -14.50 -13.62 -10.31
N PRO A 83 -14.35 -14.46 -11.34
CA PRO A 83 -15.23 -14.41 -12.50
C PRO A 83 -16.68 -14.75 -12.14
N LYS A 84 -17.64 -14.17 -12.88
CA LYS A 84 -19.09 -14.38 -12.67
C LYS A 84 -19.53 -15.84 -12.60
N ARG A 85 -18.84 -16.73 -13.31
CA ARG A 85 -19.10 -18.18 -13.31
C ARG A 85 -18.91 -18.85 -11.95
N CYS A 86 -18.18 -18.21 -11.05
CA CYS A 86 -17.94 -18.67 -9.68
C CYS A 86 -18.98 -18.14 -8.68
N THR A 87 -19.86 -17.22 -9.09
CA THR A 87 -20.76 -16.46 -8.20
C THR A 87 -22.25 -16.63 -8.53
N SER A 88 -22.60 -17.52 -9.46
CA SER A 88 -24.00 -17.76 -9.85
C SER A 88 -24.67 -18.83 -8.99
N ASP A 89 -25.77 -18.45 -8.33
CA ASP A 89 -26.69 -19.32 -7.56
C ASP A 89 -27.47 -20.30 -8.46
N ALA A 90 -26.78 -21.16 -9.20
CA ALA A 90 -27.40 -22.29 -9.89
C ALA A 90 -26.89 -23.57 -9.23
N ALA A 91 -27.81 -24.27 -8.58
CA ALA A 91 -27.67 -25.52 -7.84
C ALA A 91 -27.23 -26.72 -8.71
N SER A 92 -26.24 -26.57 -9.59
CA SER A 92 -25.85 -27.63 -10.53
C SER A 92 -24.36 -27.73 -10.86
N ASN A 93 -23.44 -27.02 -10.21
CA ASN A 93 -22.01 -27.23 -10.48
C ASN A 93 -21.16 -27.23 -9.20
N GLU A 94 -21.13 -28.38 -8.51
CA GLU A 94 -20.11 -28.73 -7.50
C GLU A 94 -18.66 -28.66 -8.05
N GLN A 95 -18.48 -28.40 -9.35
CA GLN A 95 -17.19 -28.40 -10.04
C GLN A 95 -16.35 -27.11 -9.92
N ASN A 96 -16.85 -26.00 -9.34
CA ASN A 96 -16.18 -24.70 -9.48
C ASN A 96 -15.67 -24.02 -8.19
N LEU A 97 -15.90 -24.59 -7.00
CA LEU A 97 -15.38 -24.00 -5.74
C LEU A 97 -13.84 -24.06 -5.63
N ASN A 98 -13.20 -25.03 -6.30
CA ASN A 98 -11.74 -25.15 -6.39
C ASN A 98 -11.08 -24.11 -7.32
N GLN A 99 -11.84 -23.13 -7.85
CA GLN A 99 -11.33 -22.08 -8.74
C GLN A 99 -11.16 -20.72 -8.06
N LEU A 100 -11.38 -20.61 -6.75
CA LEU A 100 -11.14 -19.36 -6.04
C LEU A 100 -9.64 -19.03 -6.03
N PRO A 101 -9.26 -17.75 -6.23
CA PRO A 101 -7.87 -17.33 -6.14
C PRO A 101 -7.28 -17.71 -4.77
N PRO A 102 -6.12 -18.38 -4.70
CA PRO A 102 -5.53 -18.78 -3.41
C PRO A 102 -5.34 -17.61 -2.45
N ALA A 103 -4.92 -16.44 -2.96
CA ALA A 103 -4.75 -15.23 -2.18
C ALA A 103 -6.05 -14.75 -1.50
N TYR A 104 -7.19 -14.92 -2.16
CA TYR A 104 -8.51 -14.64 -1.57
C TYR A 104 -8.79 -15.58 -0.41
N MET A 105 -8.66 -16.90 -0.63
CA MET A 105 -8.90 -17.91 0.41
C MET A 105 -8.01 -17.69 1.64
N TYR A 106 -6.72 -17.43 1.43
CA TYR A 106 -5.79 -17.13 2.53
C TYR A 106 -6.19 -15.88 3.30
N SER A 107 -6.63 -14.83 2.61
CA SER A 107 -7.03 -13.58 3.25
C SER A 107 -8.30 -13.74 4.08
N VAL A 108 -9.27 -14.52 3.61
CA VAL A 108 -10.50 -14.83 4.36
C VAL A 108 -10.15 -15.65 5.62
N ILE A 109 -9.41 -16.75 5.47
CA ILE A 109 -9.02 -17.60 6.61
C ILE A 109 -8.19 -16.80 7.63
N PHE A 110 -7.25 -16.00 7.16
CA PHE A 110 -6.42 -15.16 8.03
C PHE A 110 -7.26 -14.12 8.79
N LYS A 111 -8.22 -13.47 8.10
CA LYS A 111 -9.14 -12.54 8.74
C LYS A 111 -9.91 -13.24 9.86
N ASP A 112 -10.52 -14.38 9.58
CA ASP A 112 -11.33 -15.12 10.57
C ASP A 112 -10.49 -15.49 11.80
N ILE A 113 -9.29 -16.03 11.59
CA ILE A 113 -8.33 -16.32 12.67
C ILE A 113 -8.02 -15.06 13.49
N VAL A 114 -7.67 -13.95 12.84
CA VAL A 114 -7.29 -12.70 13.52
C VAL A 114 -8.44 -12.11 14.32
N LEU A 115 -9.69 -12.28 13.87
CA LEU A 115 -10.86 -11.80 14.58
C LEU A 115 -11.22 -12.67 15.80
N GLU A 116 -10.90 -13.96 15.76
CA GLU A 116 -11.18 -14.90 16.86
C GLU A 116 -10.07 -14.96 17.92
N ILE A 117 -8.82 -14.60 17.58
CA ILE A 117 -7.72 -14.60 18.55
C ILE A 117 -8.00 -13.60 19.67
N ASP A 118 -8.04 -14.11 20.91
CA ASP A 118 -7.94 -13.29 22.11
C ASP A 118 -6.48 -12.87 22.30
N ASP A 119 -6.23 -11.57 22.14
CA ASP A 119 -4.87 -11.03 22.04
C ASP A 119 -4.64 -9.93 23.09
N ASP A 120 -3.56 -10.10 23.84
CA ASP A 120 -3.04 -9.12 24.78
C ASP A 120 -2.20 -8.08 24.03
N ASP A 121 -2.79 -6.89 23.82
CA ASP A 121 -2.16 -5.79 23.10
C ASP A 121 -0.73 -5.49 23.62
N ALA A 122 -0.45 -5.62 24.92
CA ALA A 122 0.88 -5.34 25.46
C ALA A 122 1.92 -6.37 24.98
N LYS A 123 1.54 -7.66 24.93
CA LYS A 123 2.41 -8.72 24.38
C LYS A 123 2.58 -8.55 22.88
N SER A 124 1.50 -8.26 22.15
CA SER A 124 1.54 -8.08 20.69
C SER A 124 2.39 -6.87 20.29
N ILE A 125 2.30 -5.75 21.02
CA ILE A 125 3.18 -4.58 20.81
C ILE A 125 4.65 -4.93 21.05
N LYS A 126 4.97 -5.73 22.09
CA LYS A 126 6.35 -6.17 22.35
C LYS A 126 6.88 -7.10 21.25
N ALA A 127 6.03 -8.00 20.74
CA ALA A 127 6.36 -8.86 19.62
C ALA A 127 6.61 -8.04 18.34
N LEU A 128 5.76 -7.03 18.09
CA LEU A 128 5.93 -6.10 16.98
C LEU A 128 7.22 -5.28 17.12
N GLU A 129 7.56 -4.77 18.30
CA GLU A 129 8.84 -4.07 18.55
C GLU A 129 10.03 -4.94 18.15
N THR A 130 10.02 -6.22 18.55
CA THR A 130 11.11 -7.15 18.24
C THR A 130 11.22 -7.38 16.73
N TYR A 131 10.09 -7.48 16.05
CA TYR A 131 10.03 -7.60 14.59
C TYR A 131 10.52 -6.33 13.89
N CYS A 132 10.11 -5.15 14.37
CA CYS A 132 10.52 -3.85 13.81
C CYS A 132 12.03 -3.63 13.89
N LYS A 133 12.65 -4.02 15.02
CA LYS A 133 14.12 -3.96 15.17
C LYS A 133 14.84 -4.85 14.16
N LYS A 134 14.32 -6.06 13.88
CA LYS A 134 14.86 -6.94 12.83
C LYS A 134 14.70 -6.37 11.41
N LYS A 135 13.68 -5.55 11.19
CA LYS A 135 13.43 -4.85 9.92
C LYS A 135 14.08 -3.46 9.86
N GLU A 136 14.98 -3.16 10.80
CA GLU A 136 15.74 -1.91 10.84
C GLU A 136 14.86 -0.65 10.85
N ILE A 137 13.65 -0.75 11.42
CA ILE A 137 12.79 0.41 11.65
C ILE A 137 13.46 1.30 12.72
N PRO A 138 13.52 2.63 12.54
CA PRO A 138 14.16 3.53 13.49
C PRO A 138 13.57 3.41 14.91
N ASP A 139 14.44 3.32 15.92
CA ASP A 139 14.02 3.25 17.33
C ASP A 139 13.13 4.42 17.73
N THR A 140 13.31 5.59 17.12
CA THR A 140 12.47 6.78 17.35
C THR A 140 11.01 6.51 16.99
N GLU A 141 10.73 5.85 15.86
CA GLU A 141 9.37 5.51 15.43
C GLU A 141 8.77 4.40 16.28
N ILE A 142 9.57 3.39 16.65
CA ILE A 142 9.13 2.28 17.52
C ILE A 142 8.76 2.83 18.91
N ASN A 143 9.58 3.71 19.47
CA ASN A 143 9.32 4.34 20.77
C ASN A 143 8.10 5.25 20.74
N GLU A 144 7.88 5.97 19.63
CA GLU A 144 6.68 6.77 19.44
C GLU A 144 5.41 5.91 19.43
N LEU A 145 5.42 4.80 18.68
CA LEU A 145 4.33 3.82 18.67
C LEU A 145 4.05 3.34 20.10
N LYS A 146 5.05 2.82 20.81
CA LYS A 146 4.89 2.29 22.18
C LYS A 146 4.29 3.30 23.14
N ARG A 147 4.77 4.55 23.10
CA ARG A 147 4.33 5.60 24.03
C ARG A 147 2.90 6.05 23.75
N LYS A 148 2.51 6.15 22.49
CA LYS A 148 1.25 6.77 22.08
C LYS A 148 0.18 5.77 21.66
N TYR A 149 0.47 4.47 21.52
CA TYR A 149 -0.43 3.51 20.86
C TYR A 149 -1.86 3.58 21.42
N GLN A 150 -2.00 3.51 22.74
CA GLN A 150 -3.27 3.56 23.45
C GLN A 150 -3.94 4.95 23.47
N GLN A 151 -3.21 6.01 23.12
CA GLN A 151 -3.72 7.39 23.12
C GLN A 151 -4.37 7.78 21.79
N LYS A 152 -4.25 6.92 20.76
CA LYS A 152 -4.72 7.17 19.40
C LYS A 152 -5.57 6.00 18.94
N SER A 153 -6.50 6.29 18.05
CA SER A 153 -7.35 5.25 17.49
C SER A 153 -6.58 4.40 16.45
N PRO A 154 -6.98 3.12 16.26
CA PRO A 154 -6.46 2.30 15.17
C PRO A 154 -6.52 2.99 13.79
N VAL A 155 -7.61 3.67 13.46
CA VAL A 155 -7.75 4.45 12.23
C VAL A 155 -6.74 5.60 12.18
N TRP A 156 -6.47 6.28 13.29
CA TRP A 156 -5.42 7.32 13.31
C TRP A 156 -4.05 6.73 12.99
N TRP A 157 -3.70 5.57 13.54
CA TRP A 157 -2.45 4.88 13.23
C TRP A 157 -2.37 4.39 11.78
N TYR A 158 -3.49 3.94 11.22
CA TYR A 158 -3.56 3.55 9.81
C TYR A 158 -3.39 4.75 8.87
N THR A 159 -3.68 5.96 9.32
CA THR A 159 -3.69 7.17 8.48
C THR A 159 -2.50 8.10 8.72
N CYS A 160 -1.82 7.94 9.84
CA CYS A 160 -0.62 8.69 10.16
C CYS A 160 0.54 8.24 9.27
N GLU A 161 1.37 9.21 8.87
CA GLU A 161 2.58 8.98 8.09
C GLU A 161 3.68 8.37 8.97
N MET A 162 3.54 7.09 9.30
CA MET A 162 4.57 6.30 9.99
C MET A 162 4.76 4.93 9.33
N PHE A 163 5.80 4.20 9.77
CA PHE A 163 6.09 2.85 9.28
C PHE A 163 4.91 1.88 9.32
N LEU A 164 3.96 2.03 10.27
CA LEU A 164 2.91 1.04 10.50
C LEU A 164 1.96 0.86 9.31
N TYR A 165 1.57 1.95 8.64
CA TYR A 165 0.74 1.89 7.43
C TYR A 165 1.44 1.15 6.30
N GLY A 166 2.70 1.52 6.01
CA GLY A 166 3.49 0.90 4.94
C GLY A 166 3.76 -0.57 5.23
N MET A 167 4.16 -0.89 6.46
CA MET A 167 4.41 -2.27 6.90
C MET A 167 3.16 -3.14 6.81
N LEU A 168 2.00 -2.63 7.23
CA LEU A 168 0.73 -3.34 7.15
C LEU A 168 0.32 -3.63 5.71
N ASN A 169 0.20 -2.59 4.88
CA ASN A 169 -0.27 -2.76 3.51
C ASN A 169 0.70 -3.59 2.67
N ARG A 170 2.01 -3.47 2.94
CA ARG A 170 3.03 -4.35 2.32
C ARG A 170 2.84 -5.79 2.77
N GLY A 171 2.69 -6.05 4.07
CA GLY A 171 2.53 -7.40 4.60
C GLY A 171 1.30 -8.10 4.02
N LEU A 172 0.16 -7.41 4.00
CA LEU A 172 -1.07 -7.91 3.38
C LEU A 172 -0.94 -8.08 1.86
N ARG A 173 -0.22 -7.18 1.18
CA ARG A 173 0.06 -7.26 -0.27
C ARG A 173 0.85 -8.49 -0.66
N SER A 174 1.92 -8.78 0.08
CA SER A 174 2.82 -9.89 -0.21
C SER A 174 2.41 -11.19 0.49
N LEU A 175 1.29 -11.19 1.24
CA LEU A 175 0.91 -12.29 2.14
C LEU A 175 2.07 -12.72 3.06
N ASP A 176 2.82 -11.74 3.59
CA ASP A 176 3.93 -11.98 4.51
C ASP A 176 3.36 -12.41 5.87
N MET A 177 3.26 -13.72 6.07
CA MET A 177 2.69 -14.32 7.27
C MET A 177 3.43 -13.90 8.55
N GLU A 178 4.74 -13.65 8.49
CA GLU A 178 5.47 -13.17 9.67
C GLU A 178 4.99 -11.76 10.02
N ALA A 179 4.98 -10.83 9.06
CA ALA A 179 4.51 -9.46 9.27
C ALA A 179 3.05 -9.43 9.71
N MET A 180 2.18 -10.15 8.98
CA MET A 180 0.75 -10.25 9.24
C MET A 180 0.47 -10.78 10.65
N SER A 181 1.20 -11.82 11.10
CA SER A 181 1.06 -12.33 12.47
C SER A 181 1.45 -11.30 13.54
N LYS A 182 2.49 -10.49 13.31
CA LYS A 182 2.91 -9.44 14.25
C LYS A 182 1.99 -8.23 14.26
N LEU A 183 1.27 -8.02 13.17
CA LEU A 183 0.28 -6.95 13.00
C LEU A 183 -1.16 -7.42 13.26
N GLY A 184 -1.39 -8.69 13.56
CA GLY A 184 -2.72 -9.29 13.74
C GLY A 184 -3.58 -8.51 14.74
N PHE A 185 -3.02 -8.18 15.91
CA PHE A 185 -3.70 -7.34 16.91
C PHE A 185 -4.17 -5.99 16.33
N PHE A 186 -3.32 -5.33 15.54
CA PHE A 186 -3.62 -4.04 14.94
C PHE A 186 -4.67 -4.18 13.83
N ILE A 187 -4.59 -5.23 13.01
CA ILE A 187 -5.59 -5.56 11.98
C ILE A 187 -6.96 -5.78 12.64
N ARG A 188 -7.03 -6.56 13.71
CA ARG A 188 -8.27 -6.79 14.48
C ARG A 188 -8.85 -5.48 15.00
N ARG A 189 -8.04 -4.67 15.69
CA ARG A 189 -8.47 -3.39 16.27
C ARG A 189 -8.94 -2.42 15.20
N LEU A 190 -8.25 -2.36 14.07
CA LEU A 190 -8.63 -1.53 12.92
C LEU A 190 -9.95 -2.01 12.30
N HIS A 191 -10.10 -3.32 12.09
CA HIS A 191 -11.34 -3.91 11.57
C HIS A 191 -12.55 -3.59 12.44
N LEU A 192 -12.46 -3.88 13.74
CA LEU A 192 -13.54 -3.63 14.70
C LEU A 192 -13.90 -2.13 14.78
N GLN A 193 -12.90 -1.24 14.73
CA GLN A 193 -13.17 0.18 14.72
C GLN A 193 -13.89 0.63 13.43
N LEU A 194 -13.48 0.10 12.27
CA LEU A 194 -14.14 0.44 11.00
C LEU A 194 -15.57 -0.09 10.95
N GLU A 195 -15.84 -1.27 11.52
CA GLU A 195 -17.20 -1.81 11.67
C GLU A 195 -18.07 -0.92 12.56
N GLN A 196 -17.55 -0.48 13.71
CA GLN A 196 -18.25 0.48 14.57
C GLN A 196 -18.55 1.79 13.83
N LEU A 197 -17.56 2.38 13.16
CA LEU A 197 -17.73 3.63 12.41
C LEU A 197 -18.70 3.45 11.24
N HIS A 198 -18.72 2.27 10.61
CA HIS A 198 -19.67 1.95 9.55
C HIS A 198 -21.09 1.91 10.08
N GLN A 199 -21.33 1.27 11.24
CA GLN A 199 -22.65 1.25 11.87
C GLN A 199 -23.13 2.67 12.19
N GLU A 200 -22.28 3.48 12.84
CA GLU A 200 -22.58 4.89 13.15
C GLU A 200 -22.88 5.71 11.89
N GLN A 201 -22.15 5.46 10.80
CA GLN A 201 -22.39 6.11 9.51
C GLN A 201 -23.68 5.63 8.84
N SER A 202 -23.98 4.34 8.87
CA SER A 202 -25.20 3.77 8.28
C SER A 202 -26.46 4.34 8.94
N ASP A 203 -26.43 4.45 10.27
CA ASP A 203 -27.52 5.04 11.05
C ASP A 203 -27.75 6.52 10.68
N LYS A 204 -26.66 7.24 10.34
CA LYS A 204 -26.67 8.67 9.98
C LYS A 204 -26.89 8.94 8.48
N PHE A 205 -26.42 8.07 7.61
CA PHE A 205 -26.40 8.19 6.15
C PHE A 205 -27.06 6.97 5.52
N LYS A 206 -28.39 7.00 5.45
CA LYS A 206 -29.21 5.93 4.84
C LYS A 206 -29.11 5.85 3.30
N LYS A 207 -28.14 6.53 2.69
CA LYS A 207 -28.04 6.66 1.23
C LYS A 207 -26.65 6.28 0.77
N SER A 208 -26.60 5.54 -0.33
CA SER A 208 -25.36 5.29 -1.05
C SER A 208 -24.72 6.59 -1.49
N PHE A 209 -23.39 6.61 -1.49
CA PHE A 209 -22.60 7.73 -1.99
C PHE A 209 -21.41 7.21 -2.78
N THR A 210 -20.96 8.00 -3.74
CA THR A 210 -19.81 7.67 -4.58
C THR A 210 -18.53 8.17 -3.93
N VAL A 211 -17.50 7.33 -4.01
CA VAL A 211 -16.12 7.66 -3.65
C VAL A 211 -15.19 7.30 -4.81
N TYR A 212 -13.97 7.83 -4.76
CA TYR A 212 -12.98 7.73 -5.82
C TYR A 212 -11.65 7.28 -5.23
N ARG A 213 -10.90 6.47 -5.96
CA ARG A 213 -9.54 6.07 -5.62
C ARG A 213 -8.73 5.93 -6.90
N GLY A 214 -7.51 6.45 -6.88
CA GLY A 214 -6.50 6.09 -7.88
C GLY A 214 -5.95 4.69 -7.59
N GLN A 215 -5.87 3.86 -8.63
CA GLN A 215 -5.35 2.50 -8.54
C GLN A 215 -4.42 2.26 -9.73
N GLY A 216 -3.12 2.16 -9.46
CA GLY A 216 -2.16 1.64 -10.42
C GLY A 216 -2.43 0.15 -10.70
N MET A 217 -2.26 -0.28 -11.93
CA MET A 217 -2.55 -1.67 -12.33
C MET A 217 -1.64 -2.10 -13.46
N SER A 218 -1.17 -3.35 -13.43
CA SER A 218 -0.43 -3.93 -14.55
C SER A 218 -1.36 -4.11 -15.75
N LYS A 219 -0.80 -4.24 -16.96
CA LYS A 219 -1.60 -4.53 -18.16
C LYS A 219 -2.34 -5.87 -18.04
N GLU A 220 -1.71 -6.84 -17.39
CA GLU A 220 -2.27 -8.16 -17.15
C GLU A 220 -3.47 -8.08 -16.18
N ASP A 221 -3.31 -7.41 -15.05
CA ASP A 221 -4.40 -7.20 -14.09
C ASP A 221 -5.54 -6.39 -14.71
N PHE A 222 -5.23 -5.43 -15.59
CA PHE A 222 -6.25 -4.68 -16.32
C PHE A 222 -7.02 -5.57 -17.30
N GLN A 223 -6.34 -6.47 -18.00
CA GLN A 223 -7.01 -7.46 -18.83
C GLN A 223 -7.87 -8.41 -17.98
N ASN A 224 -7.36 -8.89 -16.85
CA ASN A 224 -8.11 -9.73 -15.91
C ASN A 224 -9.36 -9.01 -15.37
N LEU A 225 -9.28 -7.70 -15.12
CA LEU A 225 -10.42 -6.88 -14.74
C LEU A 225 -11.48 -6.83 -15.86
N LEU A 226 -11.06 -6.66 -17.12
CA LEU A 226 -11.97 -6.65 -18.27
C LEU A 226 -12.63 -8.02 -18.47
N ASP A 227 -11.86 -9.10 -18.34
CA ASP A 227 -12.32 -10.48 -18.55
C ASP A 227 -13.24 -10.96 -17.41
N SER A 228 -13.08 -10.39 -16.21
CA SER A 228 -13.94 -10.67 -15.05
C SER A 228 -15.18 -9.79 -14.95
N LYS A 229 -15.51 -9.01 -16.00
CA LYS A 229 -16.68 -8.12 -16.02
C LYS A 229 -17.96 -8.85 -15.64
N GLY A 230 -18.66 -8.30 -14.65
CA GLY A 230 -19.88 -8.89 -14.08
C GLY A 230 -19.63 -9.97 -13.02
N GLY A 231 -18.39 -10.25 -12.67
CA GLY A 231 -17.97 -11.00 -11.47
C GLY A 231 -17.72 -10.08 -10.27
N LEU A 232 -16.90 -10.56 -9.33
CA LEU A 232 -16.53 -9.85 -8.10
C LEU A 232 -15.05 -9.45 -8.11
N LEU A 233 -14.76 -8.36 -7.40
CA LEU A 233 -13.41 -7.88 -7.13
C LEU A 233 -13.17 -7.97 -5.63
N SER A 234 -12.10 -8.65 -5.22
CA SER A 234 -11.69 -8.74 -3.82
C SER A 234 -10.40 -7.98 -3.59
N PHE A 235 -10.35 -7.27 -2.47
CA PHE A 235 -9.17 -6.54 -2.01
C PHE A 235 -8.68 -7.16 -0.70
N ASN A 236 -7.41 -7.54 -0.64
CA ASN A 236 -6.82 -8.15 0.56
C ASN A 236 -6.30 -7.08 1.55
N ASN A 237 -6.70 -5.82 1.37
CA ASN A 237 -6.22 -4.65 2.10
C ASN A 237 -7.40 -3.74 2.48
N PHE A 238 -7.19 -2.89 3.49
CA PHE A 238 -8.11 -1.81 3.80
C PHE A 238 -8.10 -0.74 2.69
N LEU A 239 -9.27 -0.20 2.34
CA LEU A 239 -9.41 0.77 1.26
C LEU A 239 -9.49 2.21 1.77
N SER A 240 -8.75 3.06 1.08
CA SER A 240 -8.59 4.50 1.32
C SER A 240 -9.15 5.23 0.08
N THR A 241 -10.23 5.99 0.22
CA THR A 241 -11.02 6.52 -0.93
C THR A 241 -11.46 7.98 -0.73
N SER A 242 -11.39 8.87 -1.71
CA SER A 242 -11.86 10.26 -1.54
C SER A 242 -13.31 10.45 -1.96
N LYS A 243 -14.03 11.39 -1.33
CA LYS A 243 -15.29 11.92 -1.90
C LYS A 243 -15.05 12.88 -3.07
N ARG A 244 -13.81 13.31 -3.29
CA ARG A 244 -13.43 14.22 -4.38
C ARG A 244 -12.80 13.41 -5.51
N SER A 245 -13.28 13.60 -6.73
CA SER A 245 -12.76 12.90 -7.91
C SER A 245 -11.34 13.31 -8.30
N PHE A 246 -10.84 14.45 -7.80
CA PHE A 246 -9.55 15.05 -8.18
C PHE A 246 -8.45 14.98 -7.10
N ILE A 247 -8.68 14.35 -5.95
CA ILE A 247 -7.70 14.35 -4.83
C ILE A 247 -7.40 12.94 -4.32
N ASN A 248 -6.10 12.59 -4.30
CA ASN A 248 -5.51 11.41 -3.66
C ASN A 248 -5.53 11.46 -2.11
N HIS A 249 -6.58 12.01 -1.47
CA HIS A 249 -6.71 12.04 0.00
C HIS A 249 -8.04 11.46 0.44
N ALA A 250 -7.95 10.55 1.40
CA ALA A 250 -8.91 9.49 1.60
C ALA A 250 -9.85 9.64 2.80
N THR A 251 -10.96 8.95 2.64
CA THR A 251 -12.06 8.54 3.51
C THR A 251 -12.05 7.01 3.44
N PHE A 252 -12.02 6.34 4.58
CA PHE A 252 -11.83 4.89 4.64
C PHE A 252 -13.16 4.17 4.40
N LEU A 253 -13.13 3.15 3.55
CA LEU A 253 -14.23 2.19 3.41
C LEU A 253 -13.69 0.81 3.72
N THR A 254 -14.42 0.07 4.54
CA THR A 254 -14.40 -1.39 4.55
C THR A 254 -15.03 -1.85 3.24
N ALA A 255 -14.28 -2.58 2.41
CA ALA A 255 -14.87 -3.40 1.37
C ALA A 255 -15.14 -4.79 1.97
N TYR A 256 -16.36 -5.28 1.77
CA TYR A 256 -16.72 -6.68 1.93
C TYR A 256 -16.33 -7.44 0.67
#